data_AF-A0AAW8Q8E7-F1
#
_entry.id   AF-A0AAW8Q8E7-F1
#
_cell.length_a   1.000
_cell.length_b   1.000
_cell.length_c   1.000
_cell.angle_alpha   90.00
_cell.angle_beta   90.00
_cell.angle_gamma   90.00
#
_symmetry.space_group_name_H-M   'P 1'
#
loop_
_entity.id
_entity.type
_entity.pdbx_description
1 polymer ?
#
loop_
_entity_poly.entity_id
_entity_poly.type
_entity_poly.pdbx_seq_one_letter_code
_entity_poly.pdbx_strand_id
1 'polypeptide(L)'
;MGFINKEVIRGITGVSDEEQASIKAFLQGAVYCWCKNRRNEWFSLRDLMGGDNFYWQGTPLISLYEKHEAKGSDDPVKDAGKDAGWLLKSVIGSDRRQFDTKKEDLIRKYRWTGE
;
A
#
# COMPACT_ATOMS: atom_id res chain seq x y z
N MET A 1 15.49 -6.91 -2.86
CA MET A 1 15.72 -5.79 -3.78
C MET A 1 14.37 -5.17 -4.06
N GLY A 2 14.24 -3.84 -3.95
CA GLY A 2 12.97 -3.14 -4.14
C GLY A 2 12.78 -2.59 -5.56
N PHE A 3 12.62 -1.27 -5.69
CA PHE A 3 12.43 -0.60 -6.97
C PHE A 3 13.67 -0.70 -7.87
N ILE A 4 13.47 -0.87 -9.18
CA ILE A 4 14.55 -0.74 -10.18
C ILE A 4 15.16 0.66 -10.16
N ASN A 5 14.34 1.69 -9.92
CA ASN A 5 14.76 3.09 -9.85
C ASN A 5 14.83 3.60 -8.40
N LYS A 6 15.71 4.58 -8.14
CA LYS A 6 15.81 5.20 -6.81
C LYS A 6 14.51 5.94 -6.45
N GLU A 7 13.88 5.52 -5.37
CA GLU A 7 12.61 6.09 -4.89
C GLU A 7 12.72 6.51 -3.42
N VAL A 8 12.11 7.65 -3.08
CA VAL A 8 12.05 8.12 -1.70
C VAL A 8 10.95 7.37 -0.96
N ILE A 9 11.32 6.60 0.06
CA ILE A 9 10.39 5.90 0.96
C ILE A 9 10.16 6.79 2.19
N ARG A 10 8.91 6.91 2.61
CA ARG A 10 8.51 7.67 3.80
C ARG A 10 7.63 6.80 4.68
N GLY A 11 7.76 6.95 5.99
CA GLY A 11 6.83 6.39 6.97
C GLY A 11 5.58 7.25 7.12
N ILE A 12 4.64 6.75 7.92
CA ILE A 12 3.45 7.51 8.36
C ILE A 12 3.53 7.75 9.87
N THR A 13 2.73 8.67 10.37
CA THR A 13 2.61 8.95 11.81
C THR A 13 1.17 8.76 12.28
N GLY A 14 0.99 8.73 13.62
CA GLY A 14 -0.33 8.57 14.26
C GLY A 14 -0.86 7.14 14.27
N VAL A 15 0.02 6.16 14.11
CA VAL A 15 -0.24 4.72 14.21
C VAL A 15 1.02 4.10 14.82
N SER A 16 0.86 3.15 15.74
CA SER A 16 1.99 2.48 16.41
C SER A 16 2.86 1.70 15.42
N ASP A 17 4.09 1.37 15.84
CA ASP A 17 5.00 0.59 15.00
C ASP A 17 4.47 -0.84 14.79
N GLU A 18 3.79 -1.43 15.79
CA GLU A 18 3.17 -2.74 15.72
C GLU A 18 2.00 -2.78 14.72
N GLU A 19 1.14 -1.77 14.72
CA GLU A 19 0.06 -1.61 13.75
C GLU A 19 0.63 -1.39 12.34
N GLN A 20 1.65 -0.54 12.19
CA GLN A 20 2.32 -0.34 10.91
C GLN A 20 2.95 -1.64 10.39
N ALA A 21 3.56 -2.44 11.26
CA ALA A 21 4.10 -3.75 10.90
C ALA A 21 2.99 -4.71 10.44
N SER A 22 1.86 -4.73 11.14
CA SER A 22 0.69 -5.55 10.81
C SER A 22 0.08 -5.16 9.45
N ILE A 23 -0.06 -3.85 9.18
CA ILE A 23 -0.50 -3.34 7.88
C ILE A 23 0.48 -3.75 6.78
N LYS A 24 1.79 -3.56 7.00
CA LYS A 24 2.82 -3.92 6.01
C LYS A 24 2.79 -5.42 5.71
N ALA A 25 2.62 -6.28 6.71
CA ALA A 25 2.48 -7.72 6.53
C ALA A 25 1.23 -8.08 5.71
N PHE A 26 0.09 -7.43 6.00
CA PHE A 26 -1.15 -7.61 5.25
C PHE A 26 -1.00 -7.20 3.77
N LEU A 27 -0.43 -6.01 3.52
CA LEU A 27 -0.14 -5.52 2.17
C LEU A 27 0.87 -6.42 1.44
N GLN A 28 1.90 -6.92 2.12
CA GLN A 28 2.88 -7.85 1.55
C GLN A 28 2.22 -9.14 1.07
N GLY A 29 1.26 -9.67 1.84
CA GLY A 29 0.45 -10.83 1.43
C GLY A 29 -0.34 -10.56 0.15
N ALA A 30 -0.99 -9.39 0.06
CA ALA A 30 -1.72 -8.98 -1.14
C ALA A 30 -0.81 -8.84 -2.37
N VAL A 31 0.37 -8.22 -2.21
CA VAL A 31 1.38 -8.13 -3.27
C VAL A 31 1.85 -9.52 -3.70
N TYR A 32 2.06 -10.44 -2.75
CA TYR A 32 2.43 -11.81 -3.05
C TYR A 32 1.37 -12.52 -3.91
N CYS A 33 0.11 -12.44 -3.49
CA CYS A 33 -1.03 -12.98 -4.23
C CYS A 33 -1.16 -12.37 -5.63
N TRP A 34 -1.00 -11.04 -5.77
CA TRP A 34 -1.05 -10.38 -7.07
C TRP A 34 0.05 -10.89 -7.99
N CYS A 35 1.31 -10.88 -7.53
CA CYS A 35 2.45 -11.29 -8.35
C CYS A 35 2.34 -12.75 -8.81
N LYS A 36 1.79 -13.65 -7.98
CA LYS A 36 1.58 -15.06 -8.31
C LYS A 36 0.44 -15.24 -9.31
N ASN A 37 -0.68 -14.53 -9.16
CA ASN A 37 -1.91 -14.78 -9.93
C ASN A 37 -2.05 -13.90 -11.18
N ARG A 38 -1.40 -12.73 -11.20
CA ARG A 38 -1.50 -11.69 -12.24
C ARG A 38 -0.11 -11.24 -12.68
N ARG A 39 0.66 -12.18 -13.24
CA ARG A 39 2.04 -11.94 -13.64
C ARG A 39 2.09 -10.88 -14.75
N ASN A 40 3.07 -9.98 -14.67
CA ASN A 40 3.29 -8.89 -15.64
C ASN A 40 2.19 -7.81 -15.68
N GLU A 41 1.19 -7.86 -14.79
CA GLU A 41 0.17 -6.82 -14.67
C GLU A 41 0.62 -5.70 -13.73
N TRP A 42 0.21 -4.47 -14.06
CA TRP A 42 0.39 -3.31 -13.20
C TRP A 42 -0.68 -3.30 -12.10
N PHE A 43 -0.29 -2.92 -10.90
CA PHE A 43 -1.21 -2.74 -9.77
C PHE A 43 -0.87 -1.49 -8.96
N SER A 44 -1.86 -0.98 -8.26
CA SER A 44 -1.78 0.11 -7.31
C SER A 44 -2.41 -0.31 -5.99
N LEU A 45 -2.36 0.55 -4.97
CA LEU A 45 -3.13 0.32 -3.75
C LEU A 45 -4.63 0.15 -4.07
N ARG A 46 -5.17 0.94 -5.01
CA ARG A 46 -6.59 0.88 -5.37
C ARG A 46 -6.97 -0.49 -5.92
N ASP A 47 -6.10 -1.11 -6.71
CA ASP A 47 -6.34 -2.44 -7.28
C ASP A 47 -6.31 -3.54 -6.21
N LEU A 48 -5.56 -3.34 -5.13
CA LEU A 48 -5.44 -4.31 -4.03
C LEU A 48 -6.52 -4.13 -2.96
N MET A 49 -6.82 -2.89 -2.59
CA MET A 49 -7.55 -2.54 -1.35
C MET A 49 -8.63 -1.46 -1.56
N GLY A 50 -8.87 -1.04 -2.80
CA GLY A 50 -9.90 -0.05 -3.14
C GLY A 50 -11.05 -0.68 -3.91
N GLY A 51 -11.84 0.17 -4.59
CA GLY A 51 -13.04 -0.29 -5.30
C GLY A 51 -14.02 -0.90 -4.30
N ASP A 52 -14.47 -2.13 -4.55
CA ASP A 52 -15.42 -2.83 -3.68
C ASP A 52 -14.82 -3.22 -2.30
N ASN A 53 -13.50 -3.23 -2.16
CA ASN A 53 -12.78 -3.60 -0.92
C ASN A 53 -12.39 -2.39 -0.06
N PHE A 54 -13.06 -1.24 -0.21
CA PHE A 54 -12.73 -0.02 0.54
C PHE A 54 -13.18 -0.01 2.00
N TYR A 55 -14.05 -0.95 2.40
CA TYR A 55 -14.44 -1.18 3.79
C TYR A 55 -13.43 -2.09 4.47
N TRP A 56 -12.52 -1.49 5.25
CA TRP A 56 -11.38 -2.19 5.86
C TRP A 56 -11.65 -2.78 7.24
N GLN A 57 -12.90 -2.77 7.71
CA GLN A 57 -13.31 -3.40 8.97
C GLN A 57 -12.85 -4.86 9.01
N GLY A 58 -12.25 -5.26 10.13
CA GLY A 58 -11.69 -6.61 10.32
C GLY A 58 -10.32 -6.84 9.68
N THR A 59 -9.70 -5.81 9.10
CA THR A 59 -8.32 -5.86 8.60
C THR A 59 -7.42 -4.87 9.36
N PRO A 60 -6.09 -5.05 9.37
CA PRO A 60 -5.18 -4.09 10.00
C PRO A 60 -5.25 -2.66 9.42
N LEU A 61 -5.76 -2.51 8.19
CA LEU A 61 -5.89 -1.20 7.53
C LEU A 61 -6.91 -0.27 8.21
N ILE A 62 -7.82 -0.81 9.04
CA ILE A 62 -8.85 0.00 9.72
C ILE A 62 -8.25 1.11 10.59
N SER A 63 -7.11 0.84 11.23
CA SER A 63 -6.38 1.81 12.06
C SER A 63 -5.99 3.10 11.31
N LEU A 64 -5.81 3.01 9.98
CA LEU A 64 -5.54 4.18 9.14
C LEU A 64 -6.77 5.07 8.97
N TYR A 65 -7.96 4.50 8.92
CA TYR A 65 -9.21 5.24 8.87
C TYR A 65 -9.51 5.85 10.25
N GLU A 66 -9.48 5.02 11.29
CA GLU A 66 -9.83 5.41 12.67
C GLU A 66 -8.98 6.59 13.16
N LYS A 67 -7.68 6.62 12.82
CA LYS A 67 -6.82 7.75 13.21
C LYS A 67 -7.22 9.07 12.55
N HIS A 68 -7.74 9.04 11.32
CA HIS A 68 -8.13 10.25 10.57
C HIS A 68 -9.52 10.70 10.98
N GLU A 69 -10.41 9.75 11.27
CA GLU A 69 -11.69 10.01 11.91
C GLU A 69 -11.49 10.69 13.29
N ALA A 70 -10.61 10.15 14.14
CA ALA A 70 -10.31 10.73 15.45
C ALA A 70 -9.68 12.14 15.38
N LYS A 71 -9.05 12.49 14.25
CA LYS A 71 -8.49 13.83 13.98
C LYS A 71 -9.50 14.80 13.36
N GLY A 72 -10.71 14.34 13.05
CA GLY A 72 -11.72 15.13 12.38
C GLY A 72 -11.34 15.50 10.94
N SER A 73 -10.69 14.59 10.20
CA SER A 73 -10.47 14.79 8.77
C SER A 73 -11.79 14.93 8.02
N ASP A 74 -11.84 15.86 7.05
CA ASP A 74 -12.98 16.06 6.16
C ASP A 74 -13.29 14.83 5.27
N ASP A 75 -12.26 14.04 4.96
CA ASP A 75 -12.37 12.82 4.16
C ASP A 75 -11.39 11.74 4.68
N PRO A 76 -11.74 11.05 5.78
CA PRO A 76 -10.87 10.06 6.40
C PRO A 76 -10.53 8.88 5.47
N VAL A 77 -11.45 8.52 4.56
CA VAL A 77 -11.24 7.43 3.59
C VAL A 77 -10.12 7.79 2.61
N LYS A 78 -10.16 8.99 2.05
CA LYS A 78 -9.12 9.46 1.13
C LYS A 78 -7.76 9.60 1.80
N ASP A 79 -7.73 10.11 3.03
CA ASP A 79 -6.47 10.28 3.77
C ASP A 79 -5.88 8.94 4.22
N ALA A 80 -6.73 8.00 4.65
CA ALA A 80 -6.31 6.62 4.94
C ALA A 80 -5.74 5.93 3.67
N GLY A 81 -6.36 6.16 2.51
CA GLY A 81 -5.87 5.69 1.22
C GLY A 81 -4.48 6.22 0.86
N LYS A 82 -4.18 7.49 1.16
CA LYS A 82 -2.83 8.05 0.95
C LYS A 82 -1.81 7.37 1.84
N ASP A 83 -2.13 7.17 3.12
CA ASP A 83 -1.23 6.52 4.07
C ASP A 83 -0.96 5.07 3.74
N ALA A 84 -2.00 4.32 3.37
CA ALA A 84 -1.86 2.96 2.87
C ALA A 84 -0.98 2.92 1.60
N GLY A 85 -1.04 3.96 0.76
CA GLY A 85 -0.21 4.07 -0.45
C GLY A 85 1.27 4.27 -0.12
N TRP A 86 1.58 5.09 0.90
CA TRP A 86 2.93 5.25 1.41
C TRP A 86 3.46 3.97 2.04
N LEU A 87 2.63 3.27 2.83
CA LEU A 87 2.99 1.97 3.41
C LEU A 87 3.21 0.90 2.34
N LEU A 88 2.37 0.82 1.30
CA LEU A 88 2.58 -0.07 0.17
C LEU A 88 3.91 0.24 -0.54
N LYS A 89 4.23 1.53 -0.75
CA LYS A 89 5.52 1.92 -1.31
C LYS A 89 6.69 1.43 -0.46
N SER A 90 6.58 1.49 0.87
CA SER A 90 7.57 0.92 1.79
C SER A 90 7.67 -0.60 1.65
N VAL A 91 6.54 -1.31 1.54
CA VAL A 91 6.50 -2.76 1.34
C VAL A 91 7.23 -3.14 0.05
N ILE A 92 6.90 -2.52 -1.07
CA ILE A 92 7.56 -2.80 -2.36
C ILE A 92 9.06 -2.45 -2.31
N GLY A 93 9.42 -1.33 -1.67
CA GLY A 93 10.82 -0.93 -1.54
C GLY A 93 11.67 -1.88 -0.69
N SER A 94 11.05 -2.62 0.23
CA SER A 94 11.69 -3.61 1.10
C SER A 94 11.51 -5.06 0.61
N ASP A 95 10.76 -5.28 -0.46
CA ASP A 95 10.54 -6.61 -1.02
C ASP A 95 11.87 -7.21 -1.52
N ARG A 96 11.92 -8.53 -1.68
CA ARG A 96 13.08 -9.21 -2.25
C ARG A 96 13.07 -9.16 -3.78
N ARG A 97 11.87 -9.19 -4.37
CA ARG A 97 11.59 -9.16 -5.82
C ARG A 97 11.72 -7.77 -6.40
N GLN A 98 12.09 -7.68 -7.67
CA GLN A 98 12.25 -6.38 -8.34
C GLN A 98 10.94 -5.86 -8.94
N PHE A 99 10.70 -4.55 -8.80
CA PHE A 99 9.50 -3.92 -9.33
C PHE A 99 9.80 -2.70 -10.19
N ASP A 100 9.12 -2.64 -11.34
CA ASP A 100 8.92 -1.41 -12.08
C ASP A 100 7.90 -0.52 -11.35
N THR A 101 8.06 0.80 -11.45
CA THR A 101 7.07 1.75 -10.94
C THR A 101 6.87 2.92 -11.89
N LYS A 102 5.62 3.40 -11.97
CA LYS A 102 5.24 4.62 -12.71
C LYS A 102 4.17 5.38 -11.94
N LYS A 103 3.98 6.66 -12.29
CA LYS A 103 2.81 7.44 -11.87
C LYS A 103 1.88 7.63 -13.06
N GLU A 104 0.59 7.39 -12.85
CA GLU A 104 -0.46 7.52 -13.86
C GLU A 104 -1.73 7.97 -13.12
N ASP A 105 -2.40 9.02 -13.59
CA ASP A 105 -3.61 9.59 -12.95
C ASP A 105 -3.46 9.90 -11.45
N LEU A 106 -2.31 10.45 -11.06
CA LEU A 106 -1.93 10.72 -9.65
C LEU A 106 -1.79 9.46 -8.77
N ILE A 107 -1.92 8.27 -9.34
CA ILE A 107 -1.79 6.99 -8.65
C ILE A 107 -0.44 6.38 -9.02
N ARG A 108 0.26 5.84 -8.01
CA ARG A 108 1.47 5.07 -8.25
C ARG A 108 1.11 3.62 -8.57
N LYS A 109 1.67 3.12 -9.66
CA LYS A 109 1.53 1.73 -10.09
C LYS A 109 2.87 1.00 -9.97
N TYR A 110 2.78 -0.31 -9.79
CA TYR A 110 3.89 -1.24 -9.64
C TYR A 110 3.68 -2.46 -10.52
N ARG A 111 4.75 -3.07 -11.00
CA ARG A 111 4.70 -4.34 -11.73
C ARG A 111 5.91 -5.16 -11.35
N TRP A 112 5.69 -6.42 -10.98
CA TRP A 112 6.79 -7.35 -10.75
C TRP A 112 7.47 -7.69 -12.07
N THR A 113 8.80 -7.64 -12.10
CA THR A 113 9.61 -7.89 -13.31
C THR A 113 9.77 -9.36 -13.63
N GLY A 114 9.42 -10.25 -12.69
CA GLY A 114 9.68 -11.68 -12.79
C GLY A 114 10.99 -12.14 -12.15
N GLU A 115 11.76 -11.21 -11.60
CA GLU A 115 13.01 -11.43 -10.84
C GLU A 115 12.83 -11.27 -9.33
#